data_AF-A0A059WZL2-F1
#
_entry.id   AF-A0A059WZL2-F1
#
_cell.length_a   1.000
_cell.length_b   1.000
_cell.length_c   1.000
_cell.angle_alpha   90.00
_cell.angle_beta   90.00
_cell.angle_gamma   90.00
#
_symmetry.space_group_name_H-M   'P 1'
#
loop_
_entity.id
_entity.type
_entity.pdbx_description
1 polymer ?
#
loop_
_entity_poly.entity_id
_entity_poly.type
_entity_poly.pdbx_seq_one_letter_code
_entity_poly.pdbx_strand_id
1 'polypeptide(L)'
;MKRFHLVVAATHVSQGIGRAGTIPWKLKGDMQYFKDVTSTVTKANAASLQNAVIMGKKTYLSIPVKFRPLVGRINVVLSRSSGVREELGLPDTVLTASSLEEALQLLSSPSVESRIDQIFVIGGASVYKEALESPRCGTIYLTKILKEYPDMDTFFPIIPADKFTLTSRTQVTTENDISYQFCTFDPVEEDRFTTQVVQATENPEEQQYLDLIKQILETGVRRGDRTGTGTISRFGVQMRFSLRDNVFPLLTTKKVFFRGVAEELLWFVAGCTNANVLSEKGVKIWDGNGSREFLDKSGLSHREVGDLGPVYGFQVRVLHCSSSMMSCLNPY
;
A
#
# COMPACT_ATOMS: atom_id res chain seq x y z
N MET A 1 -12.40 28.30 -7.28
CA MET A 1 -12.27 27.13 -8.18
C MET A 1 -12.58 25.88 -7.39
N LYS A 2 -13.44 25.01 -7.92
CA LYS A 2 -13.89 23.78 -7.24
C LYS A 2 -12.75 22.77 -7.07
N ARG A 3 -12.84 21.94 -6.02
CA ARG A 3 -12.03 20.70 -5.90
C ARG A 3 -12.42 19.72 -7.01
N PHE A 4 -11.53 18.79 -7.32
CA PHE A 4 -11.78 17.71 -8.27
C PHE A 4 -11.34 16.37 -7.69
N HIS A 5 -11.91 15.28 -8.18
CA HIS A 5 -11.68 13.92 -7.70
C HIS A 5 -11.01 13.08 -8.79
N LEU A 6 -10.40 11.96 -8.43
CA LEU A 6 -9.82 11.02 -9.40
C LEU A 6 -10.65 9.75 -9.45
N VAL A 7 -10.83 9.19 -10.63
CA VAL A 7 -11.40 7.84 -10.81
C VAL A 7 -10.44 7.04 -11.67
N VAL A 8 -10.00 5.88 -11.19
CA VAL A 8 -8.98 5.07 -11.87
C VAL A 8 -9.15 3.59 -11.52
N ALA A 9 -8.85 2.70 -12.46
CA ALA A 9 -8.65 1.28 -12.22
C ALA A 9 -7.18 0.94 -12.48
N ALA A 10 -6.50 0.35 -11.49
CA ALA A 10 -5.07 0.03 -11.58
C ALA A 10 -4.74 -1.33 -10.98
N THR A 11 -3.70 -1.99 -11.50
CA THR A 11 -3.14 -3.21 -10.89
C THR A 11 -2.54 -2.90 -9.52
N HIS A 12 -2.63 -3.87 -8.62
CA HIS A 12 -2.25 -3.69 -7.23
C HIS A 12 -0.77 -3.34 -7.05
N VAL A 13 0.12 -4.10 -7.66
CA VAL A 13 1.57 -4.02 -7.43
C VAL A 13 2.20 -3.04 -8.40
N SER A 14 1.99 -3.26 -9.71
CA SER A 14 2.64 -2.45 -10.74
C SER A 14 1.99 -1.09 -10.98
N GLN A 15 0.78 -0.84 -10.46
CA GLN A 15 -0.01 0.37 -10.74
C GLN A 15 -0.32 0.55 -12.24
N GLY A 16 -0.33 -0.52 -13.02
CA GLY A 16 -0.65 -0.50 -14.45
C GLY A 16 -2.12 -0.15 -14.69
N ILE A 17 -2.37 0.77 -15.62
CA ILE A 17 -3.72 1.24 -16.02
C ILE A 17 -4.05 1.00 -17.49
N GLY A 18 -3.05 0.71 -18.32
CA GLY A 18 -3.28 0.45 -19.74
C GLY A 18 -2.11 -0.24 -20.42
N ARG A 19 -2.43 -0.84 -21.58
CA ARG A 19 -1.49 -1.42 -22.54
C ARG A 19 -1.94 -1.09 -23.96
N ALA A 20 -1.05 -0.57 -24.79
CA ALA A 20 -1.29 -0.20 -26.18
C ALA A 20 -2.54 0.68 -26.37
N GLY A 21 -2.79 1.61 -25.43
CA GLY A 21 -3.96 2.49 -25.47
C GLY A 21 -5.29 1.82 -25.10
N THR A 22 -5.27 0.61 -24.53
CA THR A 22 -6.47 -0.13 -24.10
C THR A 22 -6.38 -0.56 -22.64
N ILE A 23 -7.53 -0.83 -22.02
CA ILE A 23 -7.61 -1.44 -20.70
C ILE A 23 -7.50 -2.97 -20.89
N PRO A 24 -6.56 -3.66 -20.23
CA PRO A 24 -6.30 -5.08 -20.50
C PRO A 24 -7.32 -6.03 -19.86
N TRP A 25 -8.22 -5.54 -19.02
CA TRP A 25 -9.32 -6.29 -18.42
C TRP A 25 -10.69 -5.81 -18.93
N LYS A 26 -11.68 -6.70 -18.80
CA LYS A 26 -13.09 -6.42 -19.08
C LYS A 26 -13.90 -6.79 -17.85
N LEU A 27 -14.25 -5.80 -17.05
CA LEU A 27 -14.99 -5.95 -15.80
C LEU A 27 -16.23 -5.07 -15.87
N LYS A 28 -17.41 -5.69 -15.98
CA LYS A 28 -18.68 -4.97 -16.01
C LYS A 28 -18.93 -4.25 -14.69
N GLY A 29 -18.54 -4.86 -13.56
CA GLY A 29 -18.68 -4.23 -12.25
C GLY A 29 -17.85 -2.94 -12.11
N ASP A 30 -16.62 -2.94 -12.63
CA ASP A 30 -15.78 -1.73 -12.67
C ASP A 30 -16.38 -0.63 -13.56
N MET A 31 -16.87 -0.99 -14.75
CA MET A 31 -17.50 -0.01 -15.67
C MET A 31 -18.79 0.57 -15.11
N GLN A 32 -19.59 -0.25 -14.41
CA GLN A 32 -20.79 0.21 -13.73
C GLN A 32 -20.42 1.15 -12.57
N TYR A 33 -19.44 0.78 -11.75
CA TYR A 33 -18.93 1.65 -10.68
C TYR A 33 -18.39 2.99 -11.21
N PHE A 34 -17.57 2.97 -12.27
CA PHE A 34 -17.08 4.18 -12.94
C PHE A 34 -18.24 5.07 -13.41
N LYS A 35 -19.26 4.46 -14.03
CA LYS A 35 -20.45 5.19 -14.48
C LYS A 35 -21.18 5.81 -13.29
N ASP A 36 -21.43 5.06 -12.24
CA ASP A 36 -22.18 5.52 -11.07
C ASP A 36 -21.45 6.67 -10.36
N VAL A 37 -20.14 6.52 -10.10
CA VAL A 37 -19.32 7.57 -9.48
C VAL A 37 -19.30 8.84 -10.34
N THR A 38 -19.12 8.71 -11.65
CA THR A 38 -18.97 9.89 -12.52
C THR A 38 -20.28 10.51 -12.97
N SER A 39 -21.44 9.85 -12.80
CA SER A 39 -22.75 10.37 -13.25
C SER A 39 -23.73 10.69 -12.13
N THR A 40 -23.54 10.18 -10.92
CA THR A 40 -24.41 10.48 -9.78
C THR A 40 -24.15 11.90 -9.28
N VAL A 41 -25.20 12.70 -9.20
CA VAL A 41 -25.17 14.07 -8.65
C VAL A 41 -25.49 14.01 -7.16
N THR A 42 -24.70 14.70 -6.35
CA THR A 42 -24.79 14.71 -4.88
C THR A 42 -25.74 15.78 -4.33
N LYS A 43 -26.00 16.85 -5.09
CA LYS A 43 -26.85 17.96 -4.66
C LYS A 43 -28.33 17.71 -4.93
N ALA A 44 -29.16 18.11 -3.96
CA ALA A 44 -30.62 17.91 -3.96
C ALA A 44 -31.36 18.51 -5.17
N ASN A 45 -30.79 19.51 -5.86
CA ASN A 45 -31.31 20.02 -7.13
C ASN A 45 -30.71 19.26 -8.34
N ALA A 46 -30.94 17.96 -8.39
CA ALA A 46 -30.30 17.05 -9.35
C ALA A 46 -30.74 17.25 -10.83
N ALA A 47 -31.88 17.91 -11.08
CA ALA A 47 -32.47 17.95 -12.42
C ALA A 47 -31.71 18.80 -13.45
N SER A 48 -30.88 19.77 -13.02
CA SER A 48 -30.14 20.68 -13.90
C SER A 48 -28.62 20.58 -13.80
N LEU A 49 -28.11 19.78 -12.85
CA LEU A 49 -26.68 19.63 -12.62
C LEU A 49 -26.13 18.40 -13.31
N GLN A 50 -24.87 18.48 -13.72
CA GLN A 50 -24.10 17.40 -14.30
C GLN A 50 -22.72 17.36 -13.65
N ASN A 51 -22.08 16.19 -13.68
CA ASN A 51 -20.66 16.10 -13.35
C ASN A 51 -19.81 16.40 -14.58
N ALA A 52 -18.60 16.91 -14.34
CA ALA A 52 -17.59 17.11 -15.37
C ALA A 52 -16.54 16.00 -15.31
N VAL A 53 -16.08 15.53 -16.47
CA VAL A 53 -15.01 14.56 -16.61
C VAL A 53 -13.88 15.16 -17.46
N ILE A 54 -12.67 15.16 -16.90
CA ILE A 54 -11.45 15.66 -17.53
C ILE A 54 -10.60 14.46 -17.93
N MET A 55 -10.17 14.42 -19.19
CA MET A 55 -9.31 13.36 -19.69
C MET A 55 -8.31 13.83 -20.74
N GLY A 56 -7.16 13.16 -20.84
CA GLY A 56 -6.22 13.40 -21.94
C GLY A 56 -6.71 12.89 -23.29
N LYS A 57 -6.20 13.45 -24.39
CA LYS A 57 -6.50 13.04 -25.77
C LYS A 57 -6.44 11.52 -26.01
N LYS A 58 -5.38 10.85 -25.53
CA LYS A 58 -5.22 9.39 -25.69
C LYS A 58 -6.31 8.60 -24.96
N THR A 59 -6.71 9.05 -23.78
CA THR A 59 -7.82 8.45 -23.00
C THR A 59 -9.16 8.67 -23.71
N TYR A 60 -9.40 9.86 -24.27
CA TYR A 60 -10.60 10.09 -25.09
C TYR A 60 -10.67 9.16 -26.30
N LEU A 61 -9.52 8.92 -26.94
CA LEU A 61 -9.40 8.03 -28.09
C LEU A 61 -9.59 6.55 -27.73
N SER A 62 -9.23 6.13 -26.52
CA SER A 62 -9.40 4.74 -26.06
C SER A 62 -10.85 4.39 -25.70
N ILE A 63 -11.70 5.38 -25.44
CA ILE A 63 -13.14 5.17 -25.24
C ILE A 63 -13.78 4.77 -26.57
N PRO A 64 -14.55 3.65 -26.63
CA PRO A 64 -15.23 3.24 -27.85
C PRO A 64 -16.10 4.35 -28.45
N VAL A 65 -16.13 4.47 -29.78
CA VAL A 65 -16.85 5.54 -30.50
C VAL A 65 -18.31 5.69 -30.06
N LYS A 66 -18.99 4.56 -29.81
CA LYS A 66 -20.39 4.52 -29.33
C LYS A 66 -20.62 5.12 -27.94
N PHE A 67 -19.57 5.32 -27.16
CA PHE A 67 -19.63 5.81 -25.78
C PHE A 67 -18.97 7.18 -25.59
N ARG A 68 -18.35 7.75 -26.64
CA ARG A 68 -17.76 9.09 -26.59
C ARG A 68 -18.61 10.09 -27.40
N PRO A 69 -18.87 11.31 -26.88
CA PRO A 69 -18.59 11.74 -25.51
C PRO A 69 -19.45 10.99 -24.48
N LEU A 70 -18.97 10.96 -23.23
CA LEU A 70 -19.67 10.28 -22.15
C LEU A 70 -21.01 10.97 -21.85
N VAL A 71 -22.11 10.29 -22.16
CA VAL A 71 -23.48 10.82 -21.99
C VAL A 71 -23.75 11.22 -20.53
N GLY A 72 -24.49 12.32 -20.34
CA GLY A 72 -24.90 12.85 -19.04
C GLY A 72 -23.80 13.60 -18.28
N ARG A 73 -22.64 13.83 -18.89
CA ARG A 73 -21.47 14.46 -18.27
C ARG A 73 -20.89 15.55 -19.18
N ILE A 74 -20.33 16.59 -18.58
CA ILE A 74 -19.56 17.60 -19.29
C ILE A 74 -18.17 17.01 -19.57
N ASN A 75 -17.82 16.81 -20.83
CA ASN A 75 -16.55 16.19 -21.21
C ASN A 75 -15.51 17.27 -21.52
N VAL A 76 -14.32 17.16 -20.93
CA VAL A 76 -13.17 18.03 -21.21
C VAL A 76 -12.00 17.19 -21.70
N VAL A 77 -11.49 17.51 -22.89
CA VAL A 77 -10.35 16.82 -23.51
C VAL A 77 -9.11 17.70 -23.44
N LEU A 78 -8.06 17.17 -22.82
CA LEU A 78 -6.76 17.85 -22.71
C LEU A 78 -5.86 17.53 -23.90
N SER A 79 -5.38 18.57 -24.59
CA SER A 79 -4.42 18.46 -25.68
C SER A 79 -3.66 19.77 -25.88
N ARG A 80 -2.35 19.68 -26.08
CA ARG A 80 -1.50 20.84 -26.41
C ARG A 80 -1.65 21.32 -27.86
N SER A 81 -2.28 20.52 -28.72
CA SER A 81 -2.55 20.88 -30.11
C SER A 81 -3.77 21.82 -30.16
N SER A 82 -3.58 23.02 -30.70
CA SER A 82 -4.63 24.03 -30.85
C SER A 82 -5.77 23.59 -31.77
N GLY A 83 -5.52 22.66 -32.70
CA GLY A 83 -6.51 22.11 -33.63
C GLY A 83 -7.10 20.77 -33.21
N VAL A 84 -7.04 20.40 -31.92
CA VAL A 84 -7.51 19.07 -31.45
C VAL A 84 -9.00 18.84 -31.74
N ARG A 85 -9.80 19.91 -31.76
CA ARG A 85 -11.24 19.84 -32.03
C ARG A 85 -11.50 19.37 -33.45
N GLU A 86 -10.89 20.03 -34.42
CA GLU A 86 -10.99 19.73 -35.84
C GLU A 86 -10.36 18.37 -36.15
N GLU A 87 -9.19 18.08 -35.57
CA GLU A 87 -8.46 16.82 -35.75
C GLU A 87 -9.30 15.60 -35.34
N LEU A 88 -10.05 15.71 -34.23
CA LEU A 88 -10.84 14.62 -33.69
C LEU A 88 -12.32 14.70 -34.06
N GLY A 89 -12.76 15.75 -34.77
CA GLY A 89 -14.17 16.02 -35.05
C GLY A 89 -15.01 16.13 -33.77
N LEU A 90 -14.50 16.81 -32.74
CA LEU A 90 -15.20 16.92 -31.45
C LEU A 90 -16.46 17.78 -31.60
N PRO A 91 -17.62 17.35 -31.07
CA PRO A 91 -18.83 18.16 -31.05
C PRO A 91 -18.68 19.35 -30.11
N ASP A 92 -19.50 20.39 -30.31
CA ASP A 92 -19.46 21.62 -29.49
C ASP A 92 -19.74 21.42 -28.01
N THR A 93 -20.36 20.30 -27.67
CA THR A 93 -20.63 19.87 -26.29
C THR A 93 -19.39 19.41 -25.54
N VAL A 94 -18.29 19.10 -26.22
CA VAL A 94 -17.01 18.71 -25.61
C VAL A 94 -16.12 19.94 -25.50
N LEU A 95 -15.63 20.21 -24.29
CA LEU A 95 -14.67 21.29 -24.05
C LEU A 95 -13.25 20.79 -24.33
N THR A 96 -12.37 21.71 -24.75
CA THR A 96 -10.96 21.43 -25.04
C THR A 96 -10.10 22.38 -24.24
N ALA A 97 -9.01 21.88 -23.66
CA ALA A 97 -8.04 22.68 -22.91
C ALA A 97 -6.61 22.15 -23.14
N SER A 98 -5.62 23.01 -22.99
CA SER A 98 -4.19 22.66 -23.16
C SER A 98 -3.54 22.10 -21.89
N SER A 99 -4.14 22.32 -20.72
CA SER A 99 -3.64 21.90 -19.41
C SER A 99 -4.78 21.60 -18.43
N LEU A 100 -4.47 20.93 -17.31
CA LEU A 100 -5.46 20.71 -16.25
C LEU A 100 -5.91 22.04 -15.64
N GLU A 101 -5.01 23.00 -15.46
CA GLU A 101 -5.35 24.33 -14.92
C GLU A 101 -6.35 25.06 -15.81
N GLU A 102 -6.10 25.11 -17.12
CA GLU A 102 -7.02 25.76 -18.08
C GLU A 102 -8.39 25.06 -18.08
N ALA A 103 -8.42 23.72 -18.03
CA ALA A 103 -9.68 22.99 -17.91
C ALA A 103 -10.45 23.40 -16.64
N LEU A 104 -9.78 23.53 -15.50
CA LEU A 104 -10.41 23.94 -14.25
C LEU A 104 -10.87 25.41 -14.30
N GLN A 105 -10.17 26.29 -15.01
CA GLN A 105 -10.61 27.66 -15.27
C GLN A 105 -11.87 27.70 -16.12
N LEU A 106 -11.92 26.93 -17.22
CA LEU A 106 -13.10 26.80 -18.08
C LEU A 106 -14.32 26.29 -17.31
N LEU A 107 -14.12 25.27 -16.47
CA LEU A 107 -15.17 24.70 -15.62
C LEU A 107 -15.59 25.62 -14.47
N SER A 108 -14.76 26.59 -14.09
CA SER A 108 -15.06 27.64 -13.12
C SER A 108 -15.68 28.89 -13.76
N SER A 109 -15.91 28.89 -15.07
CA SER A 109 -16.55 30.03 -15.75
C SER A 109 -18.06 30.08 -15.40
N PRO A 110 -18.68 31.25 -15.20
CA PRO A 110 -20.06 31.35 -14.71
C PRO A 110 -21.10 30.57 -15.54
N SER A 111 -20.88 30.45 -16.85
CA SER A 111 -21.76 29.74 -17.79
C SER A 111 -21.69 28.21 -17.66
N VAL A 112 -20.62 27.68 -17.08
CA VAL A 112 -20.39 26.24 -16.92
C VAL A 112 -20.50 25.84 -15.45
N GLU A 113 -19.97 26.64 -14.54
CA GLU A 113 -19.92 26.35 -13.10
C GLU A 113 -21.30 26.12 -12.48
N SER A 114 -22.31 26.88 -12.95
CA SER A 114 -23.71 26.77 -12.54
C SER A 114 -24.38 25.44 -12.89
N ARG A 115 -23.80 24.68 -13.83
CA ARG A 115 -24.28 23.36 -14.26
C ARG A 115 -23.46 22.22 -13.68
N ILE A 116 -22.37 22.50 -12.96
CA ILE A 116 -21.45 21.48 -12.46
C ILE A 116 -21.75 21.15 -11.00
N ASP A 117 -21.94 19.87 -10.71
CA ASP A 117 -21.87 19.38 -9.34
C ASP A 117 -20.44 19.06 -8.92
N GLN A 118 -19.85 17.99 -9.49
CA GLN A 118 -18.48 17.56 -9.21
C GLN A 118 -17.62 17.47 -10.47
N ILE A 119 -16.30 17.47 -10.27
CA ILE A 119 -15.29 17.36 -11.34
C ILE A 119 -14.47 16.09 -11.09
N PHE A 120 -14.31 15.26 -12.12
CA PHE A 120 -13.54 14.02 -12.06
C PHE A 120 -12.43 14.00 -13.11
N VAL A 121 -11.20 13.73 -12.70
CA VAL A 121 -10.09 13.39 -13.58
C VAL A 121 -10.12 11.88 -13.80
N ILE A 122 -10.28 11.48 -15.07
CA ILE A 122 -10.43 10.06 -15.46
C ILE A 122 -9.26 9.55 -16.32
N GLY A 123 -8.14 10.28 -16.30
CA GLY A 123 -6.86 9.87 -16.88
C GLY A 123 -6.37 10.76 -18.02
N GLY A 124 -5.26 10.43 -18.69
CA GLY A 124 -4.36 9.30 -18.45
C GLY A 124 -3.21 9.63 -17.49
N ALA A 125 -2.16 8.81 -17.52
CA ALA A 125 -1.03 8.85 -16.58
C ALA A 125 -0.46 10.26 -16.33
N SER A 126 -0.24 11.06 -17.38
CA SER A 126 0.29 12.43 -17.22
C SER A 126 -0.69 13.36 -16.51
N VAL A 127 -1.99 13.21 -16.79
CA VAL A 127 -3.06 14.02 -16.16
C VAL A 127 -3.23 13.61 -14.70
N TYR A 128 -3.17 12.32 -14.40
CA TYR A 128 -3.19 11.83 -13.02
C TYR A 128 -1.99 12.35 -12.22
N LYS A 129 -0.80 12.37 -12.81
CA LYS A 129 0.41 12.89 -12.15
C LYS A 129 0.23 14.37 -11.78
N GLU A 130 -0.16 15.20 -12.74
CA GLU A 130 -0.44 16.62 -12.52
C GLU A 130 -1.57 16.83 -11.49
N ALA A 131 -2.61 15.98 -11.54
CA ALA A 131 -3.75 16.04 -10.63
C ALA A 131 -3.34 15.73 -9.17
N LEU A 132 -2.55 14.68 -8.93
CA LEU A 132 -2.08 14.29 -7.59
C LEU A 132 -1.13 15.32 -6.96
N GLU A 133 -0.43 16.11 -7.77
CA GLU A 133 0.43 17.19 -7.31
C GLU A 133 -0.37 18.43 -6.89
N SER A 134 -1.64 18.55 -7.31
CA SER A 134 -2.49 19.71 -7.04
C SER A 134 -3.09 19.69 -5.63
N PRO A 135 -3.07 20.82 -4.89
CA PRO A 135 -3.74 20.93 -3.58
C PRO A 135 -5.28 20.91 -3.68
N ARG A 136 -5.85 20.96 -4.89
CA ARG A 136 -7.29 20.87 -5.15
C ARG A 136 -7.76 19.44 -5.39
N CYS A 137 -6.85 18.47 -5.45
CA CYS A 137 -7.18 17.06 -5.56
C CYS A 137 -7.91 16.61 -4.29
N GLY A 138 -9.16 16.22 -4.44
CA GLY A 138 -10.00 15.59 -3.43
C GLY A 138 -9.85 14.08 -3.47
N THR A 139 -10.95 13.40 -3.20
CA THR A 139 -11.07 11.94 -3.18
C THR A 139 -10.54 11.24 -4.44
N ILE A 140 -9.83 10.13 -4.24
CA ILE A 140 -9.39 9.18 -5.27
C ILE A 140 -10.24 7.92 -5.13
N TYR A 141 -11.03 7.62 -6.16
CA TYR A 141 -11.77 6.38 -6.31
C TYR A 141 -10.95 5.40 -7.15
N LEU A 142 -10.38 4.40 -6.49
CA LEU A 142 -9.50 3.41 -7.08
C LEU A 142 -10.19 2.04 -7.16
N THR A 143 -10.37 1.49 -8.36
CA THR A 143 -10.61 0.06 -8.54
C THR A 143 -9.27 -0.67 -8.50
N LYS A 144 -9.02 -1.40 -7.42
CA LYS A 144 -7.79 -2.17 -7.19
C LYS A 144 -7.89 -3.54 -7.84
N ILE A 145 -7.20 -3.74 -8.96
CA ILE A 145 -7.15 -5.01 -9.69
C ILE A 145 -6.06 -5.90 -9.11
N LEU A 146 -6.41 -7.10 -8.62
CA LEU A 146 -5.45 -8.00 -7.95
C LEU A 146 -4.63 -8.85 -8.94
N LYS A 147 -5.05 -8.91 -10.20
CA LYS A 147 -4.31 -9.59 -11.28
C LYS A 147 -3.26 -8.65 -11.87
N GLU A 148 -2.02 -9.11 -11.94
CA GLU A 148 -0.92 -8.41 -12.61
C GLU A 148 -0.82 -8.78 -14.10
N TYR A 149 -0.29 -7.86 -14.89
CA TYR A 149 -0.04 -8.03 -16.31
C TYR A 149 1.41 -7.59 -16.59
N PRO A 150 2.24 -8.43 -17.23
CA PRO A 150 3.67 -8.12 -17.40
C PRO A 150 3.93 -7.01 -18.43
N ASP A 151 3.06 -6.85 -19.43
CA ASP A 151 3.30 -5.97 -20.58
C ASP A 151 2.62 -4.59 -20.46
N MET A 152 2.44 -4.07 -19.25
CA MET A 152 1.81 -2.75 -19.05
C MET A 152 2.74 -1.63 -19.52
N ASP A 153 2.21 -0.64 -20.23
CA ASP A 153 2.98 0.51 -20.74
C ASP A 153 2.55 1.86 -20.15
N THR A 154 1.40 1.88 -19.47
CA THR A 154 0.81 3.07 -18.89
C THR A 154 0.48 2.79 -17.44
N PHE A 155 0.96 3.66 -16.54
CA PHE A 155 0.89 3.45 -15.09
C PHE A 155 0.25 4.63 -14.39
N PHE A 156 -0.49 4.36 -13.32
CA PHE A 156 -0.95 5.34 -12.36
C PHE A 156 0.23 5.73 -11.44
N PRO A 157 0.42 7.02 -11.13
CA PRO A 157 1.44 7.43 -10.17
C PRO A 157 1.15 6.85 -8.79
N ILE A 158 2.20 6.60 -8.01
CA ILE A 158 2.06 6.17 -6.62
C ILE A 158 1.30 7.27 -5.86
N ILE A 159 0.25 6.89 -5.13
CA ILE A 159 -0.51 7.80 -4.27
C ILE A 159 0.40 8.25 -3.12
N PRO A 160 0.69 9.55 -2.97
CA PRO A 160 1.53 10.03 -1.88
C PRO A 160 0.85 9.83 -0.52
N ALA A 161 1.43 8.99 0.34
CA ALA A 161 0.86 8.61 1.64
C ALA A 161 0.82 9.77 2.66
N ASP A 162 1.61 10.82 2.43
CA ASP A 162 1.59 12.07 3.19
C ASP A 162 0.40 12.97 2.81
N LYS A 163 -0.18 12.80 1.61
CA LYS A 163 -1.27 13.63 1.11
C LYS A 163 -2.63 12.95 1.12
N PHE A 164 -2.68 11.63 1.01
CA PHE A 164 -3.91 10.86 0.93
C PHE A 164 -3.88 9.64 1.85
N THR A 165 -5.01 9.34 2.46
CA THR A 165 -5.19 8.16 3.32
C THR A 165 -6.33 7.28 2.82
N LEU A 166 -6.21 5.96 2.97
CA LEU A 166 -7.26 5.01 2.62
C LEU A 166 -8.40 5.11 3.64
N THR A 167 -9.58 5.55 3.21
CA THR A 167 -10.75 5.75 4.09
C THR A 167 -11.77 4.62 3.99
N SER A 168 -11.89 3.98 2.83
CA SER A 168 -12.80 2.83 2.68
C SER A 168 -12.34 1.85 1.61
N ARG A 169 -12.82 0.60 1.77
CA ARG A 169 -12.64 -0.48 0.79
C ARG A 169 -13.79 -1.47 0.85
N THR A 170 -14.17 -2.01 -0.31
CA THR A 170 -15.18 -3.07 -0.40
C THR A 170 -14.56 -4.45 -0.20
N GLN A 171 -15.41 -5.47 -0.03
CA GLN A 171 -14.96 -6.86 -0.14
C GLN A 171 -14.46 -7.15 -1.57
N VAL A 172 -13.53 -8.10 -1.67
CA VAL A 172 -13.01 -8.56 -2.95
C VAL A 172 -14.12 -9.27 -3.73
N THR A 173 -14.33 -8.82 -4.96
CA THR A 173 -15.25 -9.42 -5.92
C THR A 173 -14.44 -10.02 -7.06
N THR A 174 -14.93 -11.11 -7.66
CA THR A 174 -14.28 -11.76 -8.80
C THR A 174 -15.22 -11.79 -10.01
N GLU A 175 -14.73 -11.31 -11.15
CA GLU A 175 -15.43 -11.34 -12.44
C GLU A 175 -14.43 -11.77 -13.53
N ASN A 176 -14.80 -12.71 -14.39
CA ASN A 176 -13.96 -13.19 -15.49
C ASN A 176 -12.53 -13.60 -15.04
N ASP A 177 -12.42 -14.34 -13.94
CA ASP A 177 -11.15 -14.77 -13.30
C ASP A 177 -10.22 -13.62 -12.88
N ILE A 178 -10.78 -12.45 -12.64
CA ILE A 178 -10.07 -11.27 -12.16
C ILE A 178 -10.72 -10.83 -10.86
N SER A 179 -9.96 -10.90 -9.78
CA SER A 179 -10.36 -10.37 -8.48
C SER A 179 -10.03 -8.89 -8.37
N TYR A 180 -10.97 -8.09 -7.88
CA TYR A 180 -10.81 -6.66 -7.67
C TYR A 180 -11.65 -6.17 -6.49
N GLN A 181 -11.33 -4.97 -6.00
CA GLN A 181 -12.11 -4.29 -4.97
C GLN A 181 -12.08 -2.78 -5.20
N PHE A 182 -13.09 -2.07 -4.71
CA PHE A 182 -13.12 -0.61 -4.75
C PHE A 182 -12.47 -0.06 -3.48
N CYS A 183 -11.60 0.94 -3.65
CA CYS A 183 -10.89 1.64 -2.58
C CYS A 183 -11.11 3.15 -2.74
N THR A 184 -11.32 3.83 -1.63
CA THR A 184 -11.47 5.29 -1.59
C THR A 184 -10.33 5.87 -0.76
N PHE A 185 -9.64 6.85 -1.30
CA PHE A 185 -8.62 7.61 -0.58
C PHE A 185 -9.06 9.07 -0.50
N ASP A 186 -9.01 9.65 0.69
CA ASP A 186 -9.32 11.06 0.90
C ASP A 186 -8.05 11.85 1.25
N PRO A 187 -7.99 13.15 0.90
CA PRO A 187 -6.89 14.00 1.33
C PRO A 187 -6.77 14.02 2.85
N VAL A 188 -5.55 14.01 3.36
CA VAL A 188 -5.29 14.25 4.79
C VAL A 188 -5.69 15.69 5.10
N GLU A 189 -6.65 15.89 6.01
CA GLU A 189 -7.07 17.25 6.41
C GLU A 189 -5.97 17.88 7.29
N GLU A 190 -5.38 18.99 6.82
CA GLU A 190 -4.58 19.87 7.66
C GLU A 190 -5.52 20.66 8.58
N ASP A 191 -5.76 20.15 9.79
CA ASP A 191 -6.61 20.84 10.76
C ASP A 191 -5.92 22.14 11.24
N ARG A 192 -6.56 23.29 11.01
CA ARG A 192 -5.98 24.63 11.20
C ARG A 192 -6.09 25.18 12.63
N PHE A 193 -6.52 24.38 13.60
CA PHE A 193 -6.54 24.80 15.00
C PHE A 193 -6.24 23.65 15.95
N THR A 194 -4.95 23.36 16.15
CA THR A 194 -4.40 23.03 17.47
C THR A 194 -2.88 22.98 17.40
N THR A 195 -2.23 23.86 18.17
CA THR A 195 -0.87 23.61 18.69
C THR A 195 -0.97 22.48 19.71
N GLN A 196 -1.20 21.27 19.22
CA GLN A 196 -0.75 20.05 19.85
C GLN A 196 0.12 19.35 18.81
N VAL A 197 1.18 18.72 19.27
CA VAL A 197 2.09 17.93 18.45
C VAL A 197 1.29 16.80 17.81
N VAL A 198 0.69 17.04 16.64
CA VAL A 198 0.06 15.98 15.86
C VAL A 198 1.18 15.42 14.98
N GLN A 199 1.76 14.31 15.43
CA GLN A 199 2.71 13.52 14.66
C GLN A 199 2.05 13.10 13.34
N ALA A 200 2.69 13.46 12.23
CA ALA A 200 2.29 13.01 10.92
C ALA A 200 2.45 11.49 10.78
N THR A 201 1.47 10.86 10.12
CA THR A 201 1.57 9.56 9.43
C THR A 201 2.10 8.41 10.30
N GLU A 202 1.36 7.97 11.32
CA GLU A 202 1.79 6.81 12.09
C GLU A 202 1.46 5.51 11.35
N ASN A 203 2.47 4.67 11.14
CA ASN A 203 2.29 3.23 11.04
C ASN A 203 1.87 2.77 12.45
N PRO A 204 0.57 2.66 12.78
CA PRO A 204 0.14 2.49 14.16
C PRO A 204 0.59 1.14 14.73
N GLU A 205 0.87 0.17 13.86
CA GLU A 205 1.41 -1.13 14.26
C GLU A 205 2.88 -1.03 14.67
N GLU A 206 3.70 -0.30 13.91
CA GLU A 206 5.09 -0.03 14.32
C GLU A 206 5.19 0.98 15.46
N GLN A 207 4.25 1.92 15.57
CA GLN A 207 4.22 2.88 16.67
C GLN A 207 4.08 2.17 18.03
N GLN A 208 3.35 1.04 18.11
CA GLN A 208 3.30 0.22 19.33
C GLN A 208 4.71 -0.21 19.81
N TYR A 209 5.60 -0.54 18.88
CA TYR A 209 6.99 -0.91 19.21
C TYR A 209 7.80 0.31 19.69
N LEU A 210 7.65 1.45 19.02
CA LEU A 210 8.35 2.71 19.39
C LEU A 210 7.87 3.25 20.73
N ASP A 211 6.57 3.24 20.98
CA ASP A 211 5.97 3.67 22.23
C ASP A 211 6.38 2.76 23.38
N LEU A 212 6.48 1.46 23.15
CA LEU A 212 6.98 0.52 24.15
C LEU A 212 8.43 0.85 24.52
N ILE A 213 9.30 1.12 23.54
CA ILE A 213 10.68 1.54 23.81
C ILE A 213 10.69 2.82 24.64
N LYS A 214 9.92 3.83 24.22
CA LYS A 214 9.82 5.12 24.93
C LYS A 214 9.36 4.91 26.38
N GLN A 215 8.31 4.13 26.61
CA GLN A 215 7.80 3.82 27.95
C GLN A 215 8.83 3.08 28.81
N ILE A 216 9.59 2.15 28.25
CA ILE A 216 10.68 1.46 28.96
C ILE A 216 11.76 2.48 29.37
N LEU A 217 12.16 3.38 28.48
CA LEU A 217 13.19 4.39 28.78
C LEU A 217 12.74 5.41 29.83
N GLU A 218 11.48 5.85 29.77
CA GLU A 218 10.94 6.89 30.66
C GLU A 218 10.53 6.35 32.04
N THR A 219 9.91 5.17 32.08
CA THR A 219 9.24 4.65 33.30
C THR A 219 9.67 3.24 33.70
N GLY A 220 10.58 2.62 32.95
CA GLY A 220 11.03 1.26 33.23
C GLY A 220 11.93 1.14 34.46
N VAL A 221 11.98 -0.07 35.01
CA VAL A 221 12.77 -0.37 36.22
C VAL A 221 14.15 -0.88 35.82
N ARG A 222 15.20 -0.22 36.33
CA ARG A 222 16.59 -0.67 36.17
C ARG A 222 16.82 -1.96 36.96
N ARG A 223 17.39 -2.97 36.31
CA ARG A 223 17.72 -4.28 36.91
C ARG A 223 19.08 -4.76 36.42
N GLY A 224 19.80 -5.51 37.26
CA GLY A 224 20.95 -6.29 36.82
C GLY A 224 20.51 -7.49 35.95
N ASP A 225 21.45 -8.07 35.20
CA ASP A 225 21.23 -9.26 34.39
C ASP A 225 22.43 -10.23 34.49
N ARG A 226 22.28 -11.43 33.89
CA ARG A 226 23.34 -12.46 33.88
C ARG A 226 24.56 -12.08 33.03
N THR A 227 24.46 -11.07 32.16
CA THR A 227 25.58 -10.63 31.31
C THR A 227 26.41 -9.56 31.99
N GLY A 228 25.93 -8.98 33.09
CA GLY A 228 26.57 -7.89 33.80
C GLY A 228 26.35 -6.52 33.14
N THR A 229 25.54 -6.45 32.09
CA THR A 229 25.27 -5.21 31.34
C THR A 229 24.18 -4.38 32.04
N GLY A 230 23.18 -5.06 32.58
CA GLY A 230 22.00 -4.43 33.15
C GLY A 230 20.98 -4.03 32.08
N THR A 231 19.72 -3.94 32.51
CA THR A 231 18.58 -3.62 31.64
C THR A 231 17.66 -2.59 32.29
N ILE A 232 16.88 -1.90 31.45
CA ILE A 232 15.68 -1.17 31.89
C ILE A 232 14.49 -2.01 31.41
N SER A 233 13.59 -2.36 32.31
CA SER A 233 12.58 -3.40 32.06
C SER A 233 11.18 -2.96 32.45
N ARG A 234 10.19 -3.53 31.77
CA ARG A 234 8.75 -3.42 32.07
C ARG A 234 8.13 -4.80 31.95
N PHE A 235 7.17 -5.14 32.80
CA PHE A 235 6.52 -6.46 32.82
C PHE A 235 5.13 -6.41 32.18
N GLY A 236 4.76 -7.48 31.45
CA GLY A 236 3.38 -7.69 30.98
C GLY A 236 2.92 -6.75 29.86
N VAL A 237 3.74 -6.54 28.82
CA VAL A 237 3.41 -5.69 27.68
C VAL A 237 2.88 -6.51 26.50
N GLN A 238 2.02 -5.92 25.69
CA GLN A 238 1.44 -6.55 24.50
C GLN A 238 1.58 -5.64 23.28
N MET A 239 1.82 -6.23 22.12
CA MET A 239 1.74 -5.60 20.81
C MET A 239 0.88 -6.46 19.87
N ARG A 240 0.24 -5.84 18.89
CA ARG A 240 -0.63 -6.48 17.91
C ARG A 240 -0.30 -5.99 16.51
N PHE A 241 -0.15 -6.93 15.59
CA PHE A 241 0.22 -6.68 14.20
C PHE A 241 -0.77 -7.42 13.28
N SER A 242 -1.20 -6.77 12.20
CA SER A 242 -2.04 -7.39 11.18
C SER A 242 -1.18 -8.21 10.22
N LEU A 243 -1.65 -9.42 9.91
CA LEU A 243 -1.13 -10.26 8.81
C LEU A 243 -2.10 -10.33 7.63
N ARG A 244 -3.19 -9.56 7.67
CA ARG A 244 -4.17 -9.48 6.58
C ARG A 244 -3.65 -8.57 5.47
N ASP A 245 -4.28 -8.64 4.31
CA ASP A 245 -4.06 -7.69 3.21
C ASP A 245 -2.60 -7.63 2.70
N ASN A 246 -1.86 -8.75 2.79
CA ASN A 246 -0.44 -8.85 2.44
C ASN A 246 0.46 -7.88 3.23
N VAL A 247 0.06 -7.54 4.46
CA VAL A 247 0.90 -6.79 5.40
C VAL A 247 1.80 -7.78 6.14
N PHE A 248 3.08 -7.44 6.24
CA PHE A 248 4.06 -8.19 7.03
C PHE A 248 4.74 -7.23 8.01
N PRO A 249 4.72 -7.48 9.33
CA PRO A 249 5.20 -6.56 10.34
C PRO A 249 6.74 -6.58 10.43
N LEU A 250 7.39 -6.07 9.39
CA LEU A 250 8.82 -5.81 9.37
C LEU A 250 9.06 -4.34 9.71
N LEU A 251 9.73 -4.09 10.83
CA LEU A 251 10.02 -2.73 11.28
C LEU A 251 10.75 -1.92 10.19
N THR A 252 10.32 -0.69 9.99
CA THR A 252 10.81 0.21 8.92
C THR A 252 11.77 1.27 9.47
N THR A 253 11.62 1.65 10.74
CA THR A 253 12.51 2.60 11.45
C THR A 253 13.94 2.11 11.59
N LYS A 254 14.18 0.80 11.42
CA LYS A 254 15.50 0.19 11.37
C LYS A 254 15.49 -0.96 10.37
N LYS A 255 16.48 -0.99 9.46
CA LYS A 255 16.67 -2.11 8.54
C LYS A 255 16.88 -3.42 9.32
N VAL A 256 15.89 -4.32 9.26
CA VAL A 256 15.92 -5.64 9.88
C VAL A 256 16.70 -6.61 8.99
N PHE A 257 17.52 -7.49 9.60
CA PHE A 257 18.22 -8.55 8.89
C PHE A 257 17.26 -9.72 8.56
N PHE A 258 16.34 -9.47 7.61
CA PHE A 258 15.26 -10.38 7.28
C PHE A 258 15.73 -11.76 6.83
N ARG A 259 16.83 -11.83 6.05
CA ARG A 259 17.43 -13.10 5.64
C ARG A 259 17.79 -13.98 6.86
N GLY A 260 18.34 -13.38 7.92
CA GLY A 260 18.65 -14.11 9.15
C GLY A 260 17.39 -14.66 9.83
N VAL A 261 16.34 -13.85 9.92
CA VAL A 261 15.04 -14.25 10.50
C VAL A 261 14.44 -15.43 9.74
N ALA A 262 14.44 -15.37 8.40
CA ALA A 262 13.88 -16.43 7.57
C ALA A 262 14.68 -17.75 7.67
N GLU A 263 16.01 -17.68 7.60
CA GLU A 263 16.87 -18.87 7.72
C GLU A 263 16.80 -19.51 9.11
N GLU A 264 16.73 -18.71 10.18
CA GLU A 264 16.52 -19.19 11.55
C GLU A 264 15.17 -19.89 11.72
N LEU A 265 14.09 -19.30 11.19
CA LEU A 265 12.77 -19.93 11.24
C LEU A 265 12.76 -21.29 10.53
N LEU A 266 13.38 -21.38 9.35
CA LEU A 266 13.50 -22.65 8.62
C LEU A 266 14.36 -23.67 9.39
N TRP A 267 15.41 -23.22 10.06
CA TRP A 267 16.24 -24.04 10.94
C TRP A 267 15.45 -24.59 12.14
N PHE A 268 14.59 -23.79 12.78
CA PHE A 268 13.66 -24.25 13.81
C PHE A 268 12.65 -25.27 13.25
N VAL A 269 12.03 -24.96 12.10
CA VAL A 269 11.07 -25.86 11.46
C VAL A 269 11.71 -27.19 11.09
N ALA A 270 12.98 -27.21 10.69
CA ALA A 270 13.73 -28.43 10.42
C ALA A 270 14.08 -29.24 11.68
N GLY A 271 13.86 -28.69 12.88
CA GLY A 271 14.25 -29.33 14.14
C GLY A 271 15.75 -29.28 14.42
N CYS A 272 16.50 -28.46 13.70
CA CYS A 272 17.95 -28.41 13.83
C CYS A 272 18.37 -27.72 15.14
N THR A 273 19.48 -28.17 15.73
CA THR A 273 20.08 -27.59 16.94
C THR A 273 21.53 -27.17 16.76
N ASN A 274 22.11 -27.42 15.57
CA ASN A 274 23.48 -27.06 15.26
C ASN A 274 23.57 -25.66 14.63
N ALA A 275 24.18 -24.71 15.34
CA ALA A 275 24.38 -23.34 14.90
C ALA A 275 25.29 -23.21 13.68
N ASN A 276 26.19 -24.18 13.43
CA ASN A 276 27.11 -24.13 12.30
C ASN A 276 26.38 -24.13 10.95
N VAL A 277 25.20 -24.78 10.87
CA VAL A 277 24.34 -24.76 9.68
C VAL A 277 23.88 -23.35 9.31
N LEU A 278 23.63 -22.49 10.31
CA LEU A 278 23.30 -21.08 10.08
C LEU A 278 24.57 -20.27 9.75
N SER A 279 25.66 -20.53 10.46
CA SER A 279 26.94 -19.82 10.27
C SER A 279 27.52 -20.05 8.86
N GLU A 280 27.45 -21.26 8.32
CA GLU A 280 27.82 -21.61 6.93
C GLU A 280 27.01 -20.83 5.89
N LYS A 281 25.76 -20.47 6.20
CA LYS A 281 24.93 -19.60 5.36
C LYS A 281 25.21 -18.11 5.57
N GLY A 282 26.15 -17.75 6.44
CA GLY A 282 26.47 -16.37 6.81
C GLY A 282 25.52 -15.76 7.84
N VAL A 283 24.72 -16.58 8.55
CA VAL A 283 23.83 -16.15 9.62
C VAL A 283 24.47 -16.47 10.98
N LYS A 284 25.12 -15.46 11.57
CA LYS A 284 26.01 -15.61 12.74
C LYS A 284 25.35 -15.30 14.10
N ILE A 285 24.02 -15.23 14.16
CA ILE A 285 23.29 -14.77 15.35
C ILE A 285 23.44 -15.71 16.55
N TRP A 286 23.80 -16.99 16.31
CA TRP A 286 24.01 -18.01 17.35
C TRP A 286 25.48 -18.34 17.64
N ASP A 287 26.44 -17.79 16.90
CA ASP A 287 27.88 -18.14 17.01
C ASP A 287 28.41 -17.91 18.44
N GLY A 288 28.00 -16.80 19.09
CA GLY A 288 28.44 -16.48 20.45
C GLY A 288 27.97 -17.52 21.48
N ASN A 289 26.71 -17.97 21.37
CA ASN A 289 26.12 -18.95 22.27
C ASN A 289 26.58 -20.39 21.96
N GLY A 290 27.00 -20.67 20.72
CA GLY A 290 27.58 -21.95 20.32
C GLY A 290 29.09 -22.05 20.53
N SER A 291 29.75 -20.98 20.99
CA SER A 291 31.20 -20.94 21.18
C SER A 291 31.69 -21.85 22.30
N ARG A 292 32.92 -22.34 22.18
CA ARG A 292 33.57 -23.17 23.22
C ARG A 292 33.57 -22.48 24.59
N GLU A 293 33.94 -21.21 24.62
CA GLU A 293 33.97 -20.40 25.84
C GLU A 293 32.61 -20.34 26.53
N PHE A 294 31.54 -20.06 25.77
CA PHE A 294 30.20 -19.97 26.34
C PHE A 294 29.70 -21.31 26.87
N LEU A 295 29.92 -22.40 26.11
CA LEU A 295 29.52 -23.74 26.50
C LEU A 295 30.25 -24.19 27.78
N ASP A 296 31.56 -23.96 27.88
CA ASP A 296 32.33 -24.30 29.09
C ASP A 296 31.87 -23.51 30.31
N LYS A 297 31.69 -22.19 30.14
CA LYS A 297 31.18 -21.32 31.20
C LYS A 297 29.78 -21.72 31.67
N SER A 298 28.98 -22.32 30.79
CA SER A 298 27.63 -22.80 31.09
C SER A 298 27.60 -24.24 31.62
N GLY A 299 28.76 -24.89 31.84
CA GLY A 299 28.85 -26.27 32.31
C GLY A 299 28.54 -27.32 31.24
N LEU A 300 28.55 -26.94 29.96
CA LEU A 300 28.24 -27.78 28.81
C LEU A 300 29.51 -28.17 28.03
N SER A 301 30.59 -28.45 28.76
CA SER A 301 31.90 -28.81 28.18
C SER A 301 31.87 -30.07 27.31
N HIS A 302 30.93 -30.98 27.59
CA HIS A 302 30.71 -32.20 26.82
C HIS A 302 30.07 -31.99 25.45
N ARG A 303 29.53 -30.80 25.16
CA ARG A 303 28.92 -30.48 23.86
C ARG A 303 29.96 -29.99 22.87
N GLU A 304 29.77 -30.34 21.60
CA GLU A 304 30.59 -29.83 20.50
C GLU A 304 30.27 -28.35 20.21
N VAL A 305 31.23 -27.64 19.61
CA VAL A 305 31.05 -26.24 19.20
C VAL A 305 29.93 -26.16 18.17
N GLY A 306 28.94 -25.30 18.43
CA GLY A 306 27.74 -25.15 17.61
C GLY A 306 26.57 -26.06 18.02
N ASP A 307 26.76 -27.10 18.85
CA ASP A 307 25.64 -27.87 19.40
C ASP A 307 24.97 -27.10 20.55
N LEU A 308 23.85 -26.44 20.23
CA LEU A 308 23.06 -25.68 21.20
C LEU A 308 22.22 -26.56 22.13
N GLY A 309 22.16 -27.88 21.88
CA GLY A 309 21.29 -28.80 22.59
C GLY A 309 19.81 -28.62 22.23
N PRO A 310 18.88 -29.12 23.07
CA PRO A 310 17.46 -29.24 22.72
C PRO A 310 16.70 -27.90 22.84
N VAL A 311 17.07 -26.93 22.01
CA VAL A 311 16.45 -25.60 21.92
C VAL A 311 15.18 -25.63 21.05
N TYR A 312 14.73 -24.47 20.57
CA TYR A 312 13.43 -24.26 19.93
C TYR A 312 13.06 -25.32 18.88
N GLY A 313 13.90 -25.56 17.87
CA GLY A 313 13.57 -26.47 16.79
C GLY A 313 13.30 -27.90 17.27
N PHE A 314 14.17 -28.42 18.15
CA PHE A 314 14.01 -29.74 18.75
C PHE A 314 12.69 -29.85 19.51
N GLN A 315 12.37 -28.87 20.36
CA GLN A 315 11.12 -28.89 21.15
C GLN A 315 9.87 -28.83 20.26
N VAL A 316 9.92 -28.06 19.16
CA VAL A 316 8.80 -27.97 18.20
C VAL A 316 8.56 -29.30 17.49
N ARG A 317 9.61 -30.06 17.18
CA ARG A 317 9.50 -31.33 16.43
C ARG A 317 9.28 -32.55 17.33
N VAL A 318 9.72 -32.50 18.58
CA VAL A 318 9.70 -33.61 19.55
C VAL A 318 8.67 -33.34 20.65
N LEU A 319 7.48 -32.87 20.28
CA LEU A 319 6.31 -32.87 21.16
C LEU A 319 5.83 -34.33 21.29
N HIS A 320 6.47 -35.11 22.17
CA HIS A 320 5.94 -36.17 23.04
C HIS A 320 7.12 -36.93 23.69
N CYS A 321 7.06 -37.04 25.02
CA CYS A 321 7.79 -38.00 25.85
C CYS A 321 9.26 -37.72 26.21
N SER A 322 9.50 -37.82 27.52
CA SER A 322 10.77 -38.02 28.24
C SER A 322 11.68 -39.06 27.55
N SER A 323 12.40 -38.64 26.52
CA SER A 323 13.36 -39.47 25.80
C SER A 323 14.75 -38.87 25.99
N SER A 324 15.72 -39.74 26.26
CA SER A 324 17.11 -39.38 26.53
C SER A 324 17.64 -38.35 25.53
N MET A 325 18.23 -37.28 26.05
CA MET A 325 18.81 -36.15 25.29
C MET A 325 19.87 -36.64 24.30
N MET A 326 19.48 -36.99 23.07
CA MET A 326 20.42 -37.28 21.99
C MET A 326 20.60 -36.03 21.12
N SER A 327 21.86 -35.70 20.84
CA SER A 327 22.28 -34.61 19.96
C SER A 327 21.85 -34.88 18.52
N CYS A 328 21.53 -33.83 17.75
CA CYS A 328 21.29 -33.91 16.30
C CYS A 328 22.51 -34.38 15.48
N LEU A 329 23.68 -34.54 16.12
CA LEU A 329 24.85 -35.17 15.51
C LEU A 329 24.70 -36.68 15.32
N ASN A 330 23.70 -37.30 15.94
CA ASN A 330 23.29 -38.66 15.61
C ASN A 330 21.98 -38.62 14.82
N PRO A 331 22.00 -38.95 13.51
CA PRO A 331 20.76 -39.15 12.78
C PRO A 331 19.98 -40.33 13.37
N TYR A 332 18.65 -40.20 13.38
CA TYR A 332 17.74 -41.33 13.51
C TYR A 332 17.91 -42.30 12.34
#